data_AF-A0A956SPF7-F1
#
_entry.id   AF-A0A956SPF7-F1
#
_cell.length_a   1.000
_cell.length_b   1.000
_cell.length_c   1.000
_cell.angle_alpha   90.00
_cell.angle_beta   90.00
_cell.angle_gamma   90.00
#
_symmetry.space_group_name_H-M   'P 1'
#
loop_
_entity.id
_entity.type
_entity.pdbx_description
1 polymer ?
#
loop_
_entity_poly.entity_id
_entity_poly.type
_entity_poly.pdbx_seq_one_letter_code
_entity_poly.pdbx_strand_id
1 'polypeptide(L)'
;MKDITEKTTELYKPSIVAKRLQIAEPTLRKYCLLIEQELKDPNYFLRDSNKQRLLLEEQISVLEEILRLKREQGLTVQEAVTFALYQADTSVTNDISAITASVTDVSADVTATNLPIKVLKELMVTIEDQSNKIDNLVEENKDYKEQFELLKKENEEQNKLLLEKMDKLMVLSEQKNKKKGLLSWFSQK
;
A
#
# COMPACT_ATOMS: atom_id res chain seq x y z
N MET A 1 39.72 -18.03 -15.23
CA MET A 1 38.89 -18.75 -14.25
C MET A 1 37.67 -17.90 -14.01
N LYS A 2 36.48 -18.39 -14.35
CA LYS A 2 35.22 -17.70 -14.03
C LYS A 2 34.78 -18.24 -12.68
N ASP A 3 34.89 -17.41 -11.64
CA ASP A 3 34.24 -17.69 -10.36
C ASP A 3 32.73 -17.62 -10.59
N ILE A 4 32.14 -18.79 -10.79
CA ILE A 4 30.71 -19.01 -10.64
C ILE A 4 30.46 -18.92 -9.14
N THR A 5 29.88 -17.80 -8.73
CA THR A 5 29.35 -17.60 -7.38
C THR A 5 28.19 -18.60 -7.22
N GLU A 6 28.49 -19.81 -6.73
CA GLU A 6 27.47 -20.74 -6.26
C GLU A 6 26.69 -20.04 -5.15
N LYS A 7 25.48 -19.59 -5.49
CA LYS A 7 24.51 -19.12 -4.51
C LYS A 7 24.13 -20.34 -3.68
N THR A 8 24.82 -20.56 -2.56
CA THR A 8 24.50 -21.67 -1.66
C THR A 8 23.12 -21.43 -1.08
N THR A 9 22.16 -22.25 -1.49
CA THR A 9 20.79 -22.21 -0.97
C THR A 9 20.81 -22.59 0.50
N GLU A 10 20.66 -21.60 1.38
CA GLU A 10 20.69 -21.80 2.83
C GLU A 10 19.39 -22.46 3.31
N LEU A 11 19.54 -23.49 4.15
CA LEU A 11 18.43 -24.27 4.69
C LEU A 11 18.29 -24.04 6.19
N TYR A 12 17.10 -23.65 6.63
CA TYR A 12 16.82 -23.30 8.01
C TYR A 12 16.01 -24.37 8.72
N LYS A 13 16.38 -24.65 9.97
CA LYS A 13 15.60 -25.52 10.85
C LYS A 13 14.36 -24.81 11.39
N PRO A 14 13.25 -25.52 11.67
CA PRO A 14 12.01 -24.91 12.14
C PRO A 14 12.20 -24.14 13.45
N SER A 15 13.10 -24.60 14.32
CA SER A 15 13.43 -23.93 15.59
C SER A 15 14.04 -22.54 15.39
N ILE A 16 14.82 -22.34 14.31
CA ILE A 16 15.43 -21.05 13.97
C ILE A 16 14.37 -20.14 13.38
N VAL A 17 13.59 -20.65 12.42
CA VAL A 17 12.52 -19.88 11.77
C VAL A 17 11.45 -19.46 12.78
N ALA A 18 11.02 -20.35 13.69
CA ALA A 18 10.03 -20.02 14.71
C ALA A 18 10.49 -18.85 15.61
N LYS A 19 11.76 -18.85 16.00
CA LYS A 19 12.37 -17.74 16.76
C LYS A 19 12.41 -16.45 15.95
N ARG A 20 12.83 -16.50 14.68
CA ARG A 20 12.86 -15.36 13.76
C ARG A 20 11.47 -14.73 13.60
N LEU A 21 10.47 -15.57 13.40
CA LEU A 21 9.07 -15.15 13.22
C LEU A 21 8.34 -14.85 14.53
N GLN A 22 9.01 -15.02 15.68
CA GLN A 22 8.46 -14.81 17.02
C GLN A 22 7.15 -15.59 17.26
N ILE A 23 7.11 -16.84 16.79
CA ILE A 23 5.99 -17.76 17.00
C ILE A 23 6.46 -19.04 17.69
N ALA A 24 5.53 -19.74 18.34
CA ALA A 24 5.81 -21.05 18.90
C ALA A 24 6.05 -22.08 17.78
N GLU A 25 7.01 -22.99 17.96
CA GLU A 25 7.28 -24.04 16.97
C GLU A 25 6.07 -24.90 16.59
N PRO A 26 5.13 -25.27 17.50
CA PRO A 26 3.90 -25.96 17.11
C PRO A 26 3.05 -25.15 16.12
N THR A 27 3.02 -23.82 16.27
CA THR A 27 2.32 -22.92 15.35
C THR A 27 2.97 -22.92 13.97
N LEU A 28 4.31 -22.82 13.92
CA LEU A 28 5.06 -22.93 12.66
C LEU A 28 4.78 -24.27 11.97
N ARG A 29 4.84 -25.38 12.73
CA ARG A 29 4.55 -26.73 12.19
C ARG A 29 3.14 -26.83 11.62
N LYS A 30 2.15 -26.21 12.30
CA LYS A 30 0.77 -26.14 11.80
C LYS A 30 0.69 -25.38 10.48
N TYR A 31 1.39 -24.25 10.34
CA TYR A 31 1.37 -23.46 9.12
C TYR A 31 2.06 -24.19 7.96
N CYS A 32 3.21 -24.82 8.20
CA CYS A 32 3.86 -25.67 7.19
C CYS A 32 2.93 -26.80 6.71
N LEU A 33 2.20 -27.45 7.62
CA LEU A 33 1.25 -28.49 7.24
C LEU A 33 0.12 -27.94 6.36
N LEU A 34 -0.41 -26.77 6.69
CA LEU A 34 -1.46 -26.13 5.88
C LEU A 34 -0.95 -25.77 4.49
N ILE A 35 0.29 -25.31 4.37
CA ILE A 35 0.92 -25.03 3.06
C ILE A 35 1.05 -26.32 2.23
N GLU A 36 1.57 -27.40 2.81
CA GLU A 36 1.67 -28.71 2.13
C GLU A 36 0.29 -29.22 1.69
N GLN A 37 -0.74 -29.01 2.51
CA GLN A 37 -2.13 -29.40 2.22
C GLN A 37 -2.74 -28.54 1.09
N GLU A 38 -2.52 -27.24 1.11
CA GLU A 38 -3.05 -26.31 0.11
C GLU A 38 -2.43 -26.55 -1.27
N LEU A 39 -1.11 -26.75 -1.32
CA LEU A 39 -0.37 -27.09 -2.56
C LEU A 39 -0.57 -28.53 -3.02
N LYS A 40 -1.16 -29.38 -2.17
CA LYS A 40 -1.23 -30.84 -2.36
C LYS A 40 0.15 -31.46 -2.61
N ASP A 41 1.21 -30.85 -2.04
CA ASP A 41 2.59 -31.30 -2.15
C ASP A 41 3.17 -31.59 -0.75
N PRO A 42 3.22 -32.86 -0.33
CA PRO A 42 3.78 -33.25 0.96
C PRO A 42 5.31 -33.10 1.04
N ASN A 43 5.98 -32.84 -0.09
CA ASN A 43 7.43 -32.68 -0.20
C ASN A 43 7.85 -31.23 -0.46
N TYR A 44 6.92 -30.28 -0.38
CA TYR A 44 7.20 -28.86 -0.56
C TYR A 44 8.34 -28.37 0.34
N PHE A 45 8.35 -28.82 1.61
CA PHE A 45 9.49 -28.61 2.50
C PHE A 45 10.46 -29.79 2.39
N LEU A 46 11.73 -29.48 2.16
CA LEU A 46 12.80 -30.47 2.24
C LEU A 46 12.85 -31.07 3.64
N ARG A 47 13.37 -32.30 3.76
CA ARG A 47 13.46 -32.99 5.05
C ARG A 47 14.87 -33.46 5.32
N ASP A 48 15.29 -33.36 6.59
CA ASP A 48 16.55 -33.94 7.04
C ASP A 48 16.44 -35.47 7.23
N SER A 49 17.55 -36.11 7.62
CA SER A 49 17.59 -37.54 7.92
C SER A 49 16.65 -37.97 9.06
N ASN A 50 16.24 -37.02 9.92
CA ASN A 50 15.29 -37.23 11.01
C ASN A 50 13.85 -36.86 10.63
N LYS A 51 13.58 -36.67 9.33
CA LYS A 51 12.28 -36.26 8.76
C LYS A 51 11.80 -34.87 9.21
N GLN A 52 12.66 -34.06 9.82
CA GLN A 52 12.35 -32.67 10.18
C GLN A 52 12.38 -31.80 8.93
N ARG A 53 11.40 -30.89 8.82
CA ARG A 53 11.33 -29.93 7.71
C ARG A 53 12.53 -28.98 7.73
N LEU A 54 13.07 -28.67 6.57
CA LEU A 54 14.07 -27.65 6.31
C LEU A 54 13.43 -26.62 5.39
N LEU A 55 13.58 -25.35 5.76
CA LEU A 55 12.92 -24.24 5.09
C LEU A 55 13.93 -23.44 4.28
N LEU A 56 13.51 -23.07 3.08
CA LEU A 56 14.19 -22.10 2.22
C LEU A 56 13.79 -20.68 2.60
N GLU A 57 14.59 -19.69 2.24
CA GLU A 57 14.28 -18.28 2.51
C GLU A 57 12.96 -17.86 1.84
N GLU A 58 12.70 -18.32 0.61
CA GLU A 58 11.45 -18.03 -0.11
C GLU A 58 10.23 -18.60 0.63
N GLN A 59 10.37 -19.76 1.25
CA GLN A 59 9.32 -20.39 2.05
C GLN A 59 9.11 -19.67 3.38
N ILE A 60 10.17 -19.08 3.95
CA ILE A 60 10.09 -18.21 5.13
C ILE A 60 9.31 -16.94 4.79
N SER A 61 9.54 -16.35 3.62
CA SER A 61 8.77 -15.17 3.15
C SER A 61 7.28 -15.46 3.04
N VAL A 62 6.89 -16.64 2.54
CA VAL A 62 5.46 -17.06 2.52
C VAL A 62 4.89 -17.11 3.94
N LEU A 63 5.65 -17.63 4.92
CA LEU A 63 5.23 -17.68 6.32
C LEU A 63 5.13 -16.28 6.97
N GLU A 64 6.03 -15.37 6.62
CA GLU A 64 5.97 -13.96 7.03
C GLU A 64 4.69 -13.30 6.51
N GLU A 65 4.34 -13.55 5.25
CA GLU A 65 3.12 -13.02 4.64
C GLU A 65 1.85 -13.57 5.28
N ILE A 66 1.79 -14.88 5.55
CA ILE A 66 0.68 -15.49 6.30
C ILE A 66 0.49 -14.78 7.65
N LEU A 67 1.58 -14.52 8.38
CA LEU A 67 1.51 -13.83 9.66
C LEU A 67 1.03 -12.38 9.53
N ARG A 68 1.46 -11.69 8.47
CA ARG A 68 1.01 -10.32 8.16
C ARG A 68 -0.49 -10.28 7.88
N LEU A 69 -0.97 -11.12 6.97
CA LEU A 69 -2.38 -11.24 6.59
C LEU A 69 -3.27 -11.52 7.81
N LYS A 70 -2.84 -12.41 8.70
CA LYS A 70 -3.57 -12.69 9.95
C LYS A 70 -3.63 -11.51 10.91
N ARG A 71 -2.56 -10.72 11.03
CA ARG A 71 -2.51 -9.58 11.97
C ARG A 71 -3.25 -8.36 11.44
N GLU A 72 -3.04 -8.04 10.16
CA GLU A 72 -3.51 -6.78 9.58
C GLU A 72 -4.92 -6.90 9.00
N GLN A 73 -5.27 -8.05 8.43
CA GLN A 73 -6.54 -8.25 7.73
C GLN A 73 -7.51 -9.15 8.51
N GLY A 74 -7.08 -9.69 9.66
CA GLY A 74 -7.93 -10.53 10.51
C GLY A 74 -8.35 -11.86 9.88
N LEU A 75 -7.67 -12.30 8.81
CA LEU A 75 -8.00 -13.53 8.09
C LEU A 75 -7.82 -14.77 8.96
N THR A 76 -8.57 -15.83 8.65
CA THR A 76 -8.28 -17.14 9.22
C THR A 76 -6.93 -17.66 8.73
N VAL A 77 -6.33 -18.61 9.46
CA VAL A 77 -5.02 -19.17 9.08
C VAL A 77 -5.06 -19.78 7.67
N GLN A 78 -6.16 -20.44 7.33
CA GLN A 78 -6.29 -21.14 6.05
C GLN A 78 -6.45 -20.15 4.89
N GLU A 79 -7.27 -19.12 5.05
CA GLU A 79 -7.39 -18.04 4.07
C GLU A 79 -6.03 -17.34 3.85
N ALA A 80 -5.32 -17.00 4.93
CA ALA A 80 -4.00 -16.39 4.84
C ALA A 80 -2.97 -17.27 4.10
N VAL A 81 -3.03 -18.60 4.28
CA VAL A 81 -2.18 -19.56 3.54
C VAL A 81 -2.51 -19.53 2.05
N THR A 82 -3.79 -19.64 1.68
CA THR A 82 -4.23 -19.59 0.29
C THR A 82 -3.75 -18.28 -0.38
N PHE A 83 -3.99 -17.13 0.25
CA PHE A 83 -3.58 -15.83 -0.30
C PHE A 83 -2.06 -15.66 -0.44
N ALA A 84 -1.28 -16.08 0.56
CA ALA A 84 0.17 -15.94 0.52
C ALA A 84 0.80 -16.78 -0.62
N LEU A 85 0.26 -17.98 -0.88
CA LEU A 85 0.74 -18.86 -1.96
C LEU A 85 0.40 -18.29 -3.34
N TYR A 86 -0.82 -17.80 -3.54
CA TYR A 86 -1.19 -17.13 -4.80
C TYR A 86 -0.30 -15.91 -5.10
N GLN A 87 0.00 -15.09 -4.09
CA GLN A 87 0.88 -13.93 -4.26
C GLN A 87 2.31 -14.36 -4.67
N ALA A 88 2.85 -15.41 -4.05
CA ALA A 88 4.18 -15.93 -4.37
C ALA A 88 4.27 -16.43 -5.83
N ASP A 89 3.23 -17.08 -6.35
CA ASP A 89 3.18 -17.55 -7.74
C ASP A 89 3.08 -16.38 -8.75
N THR A 90 2.27 -15.36 -8.44
CA THR A 90 2.11 -14.18 -9.32
C THR A 90 3.34 -13.28 -9.39
N SER A 91 4.23 -13.32 -8.38
CA SER A 91 5.50 -12.57 -8.40
C SER A 91 6.51 -13.13 -9.43
N VAL A 92 6.32 -14.36 -9.91
CA VAL A 92 7.19 -15.00 -10.91
C VAL A 92 6.74 -14.67 -12.35
N THR A 93 5.50 -14.24 -12.53
CA THR A 93 4.90 -13.97 -13.85
C THR A 93 4.68 -12.48 -14.09
N ASN A 94 5.77 -11.70 -14.16
CA ASN A 94 5.73 -10.34 -14.72
C ASN A 94 5.95 -10.30 -16.24
N ASP A 95 5.87 -11.44 -16.93
CA ASP A 95 5.74 -11.48 -18.39
C ASP A 95 4.24 -11.49 -18.79
N ILE A 96 3.68 -10.29 -18.91
CA ILE A 96 2.28 -10.01 -19.30
C ILE A 96 2.02 -10.32 -20.79
N SER A 97 2.84 -11.16 -21.45
CA SER A 97 2.74 -11.40 -22.89
C SER A 97 2.15 -12.77 -23.30
N ALA A 98 1.70 -13.60 -22.36
CA ALA A 98 1.28 -14.99 -22.67
C ALA A 98 -0.13 -15.41 -22.19
N ILE A 99 -0.99 -14.49 -21.71
CA ILE A 99 -2.31 -14.84 -21.15
C ILE A 99 -3.46 -14.68 -22.18
N THR A 100 -3.18 -14.39 -23.45
CA THR A 100 -4.22 -14.20 -24.49
C THR A 100 -4.44 -15.38 -25.44
N ALA A 101 -4.00 -16.61 -25.11
CA ALA A 101 -4.10 -17.73 -26.06
C ALA A 101 -4.67 -19.06 -25.52
N SER A 102 -5.24 -19.14 -24.31
CA SER A 102 -5.77 -20.41 -23.79
C SER A 102 -7.17 -20.35 -23.17
N VAL A 103 -8.02 -19.43 -23.63
CA VAL A 103 -9.47 -19.44 -23.32
C VAL A 103 -10.24 -20.04 -24.51
N THR A 104 -9.99 -21.30 -24.81
CA THR A 104 -10.86 -22.14 -25.67
C THR A 104 -10.55 -23.60 -25.38
N ASP A 105 -11.04 -24.09 -24.25
CA ASP A 105 -11.63 -25.43 -24.04
C ASP A 105 -11.56 -25.80 -22.56
N VAL A 106 -12.62 -25.51 -21.81
CA VAL A 106 -12.93 -26.26 -20.59
C VAL A 106 -14.43 -26.46 -20.52
N SER A 107 -14.92 -27.41 -21.32
CA SER A 107 -16.08 -28.20 -20.94
C SER A 107 -15.57 -29.50 -20.32
N ALA A 108 -16.20 -29.92 -19.23
CA ALA A 108 -15.93 -31.11 -18.40
C ALA A 108 -14.82 -30.97 -17.34
N ASP A 109 -15.21 -30.57 -16.11
CA ASP A 109 -15.30 -31.47 -14.95
C ASP A 109 -15.63 -30.64 -13.69
N VAL A 110 -16.91 -30.62 -13.31
CA VAL A 110 -17.45 -29.83 -12.20
C VAL A 110 -17.50 -30.72 -10.96
N THR A 111 -16.37 -30.93 -10.27
CA THR A 111 -16.40 -31.52 -8.91
C THR A 111 -15.30 -31.05 -7.93
N ALA A 112 -14.57 -29.96 -8.20
CA ALA A 112 -13.52 -29.48 -7.26
C ALA A 112 -13.47 -27.95 -6.99
N THR A 113 -14.50 -27.18 -7.35
CA THR A 113 -14.35 -25.73 -7.60
C THR A 113 -15.26 -24.82 -6.78
N ASN A 114 -15.31 -24.95 -5.44
CA ASN A 114 -15.98 -23.95 -4.58
C ASN A 114 -15.02 -22.96 -3.89
N LEU A 115 -13.73 -23.28 -3.78
CA LEU A 115 -12.73 -22.43 -3.12
C LEU A 115 -12.24 -21.27 -4.02
N PRO A 116 -11.95 -21.47 -5.32
CA PRO A 116 -11.55 -20.37 -6.21
C PRO A 116 -12.67 -19.34 -6.36
N ILE A 117 -13.93 -19.78 -6.34
CA ILE A 117 -15.11 -18.91 -6.48
C ILE A 117 -15.30 -18.04 -5.22
N LYS A 118 -15.07 -18.59 -4.02
CA LYS A 118 -15.18 -17.81 -2.78
C LYS A 118 -14.10 -16.73 -2.70
N VAL A 119 -12.85 -17.10 -3.01
CA VAL A 119 -11.72 -16.15 -3.06
C VAL A 119 -11.94 -15.08 -4.13
N LEU A 120 -12.41 -15.48 -5.32
CA LEU A 120 -12.74 -14.54 -6.40
C LEU A 120 -13.84 -13.57 -5.97
N LYS A 121 -14.90 -14.06 -5.30
CA LYS A 121 -15.99 -13.21 -4.81
C LYS A 121 -15.51 -12.22 -3.75
N GLU A 122 -14.63 -12.63 -2.85
CA GLU A 122 -14.06 -11.76 -1.82
C GLU A 122 -13.10 -10.71 -2.40
N LEU A 123 -12.32 -11.09 -3.42
CA LEU A 123 -11.53 -10.15 -4.22
C LEU A 123 -12.42 -9.14 -4.93
N MET A 124 -13.53 -9.57 -5.53
CA MET A 124 -14.49 -8.67 -6.19
C MET A 124 -15.11 -7.68 -5.19
N VAL A 125 -15.51 -8.14 -4.00
CA VAL A 125 -16.03 -7.26 -2.94
C VAL A 125 -14.96 -6.27 -2.47
N THR A 126 -13.71 -6.72 -2.34
CA THR A 126 -12.59 -5.84 -1.95
C THR A 126 -12.28 -4.81 -3.03
N ILE A 127 -12.31 -5.19 -4.31
CA ILE A 127 -12.13 -4.28 -5.45
C ILE A 127 -13.25 -3.25 -5.49
N GLU A 128 -14.49 -3.65 -5.22
CA GLU A 128 -15.64 -2.74 -5.15
C GLU A 128 -15.50 -1.73 -4.00
N ASP A 129 -15.12 -2.18 -2.81
CA ASP A 129 -14.88 -1.29 -1.66
C ASP A 129 -13.72 -0.31 -1.92
N GLN A 130 -12.63 -0.81 -2.52
CA GLN A 130 -11.51 0.03 -2.94
C GLN A 130 -11.91 1.05 -4.01
N SER A 131 -12.74 0.68 -4.98
CA SER A 131 -13.25 1.59 -6.00
C SER A 131 -14.07 2.71 -5.37
N ASN A 132 -14.99 2.37 -4.45
CA ASN A 132 -15.79 3.38 -3.74
C ASN A 132 -14.91 4.33 -2.91
N LYS A 133 -13.86 3.80 -2.28
CA LYS A 133 -12.91 4.63 -1.53
C LYS A 133 -12.10 5.56 -2.44
N ILE A 134 -11.70 5.09 -3.62
CA ILE A 134 -11.04 5.93 -4.63
C ILE A 134 -11.98 7.04 -5.09
N ASP A 135 -13.23 6.73 -5.38
CA ASP A 135 -14.21 7.73 -5.82
C ASP A 135 -14.42 8.82 -4.76
N ASN A 136 -14.57 8.43 -3.49
CA ASN A 136 -14.66 9.38 -2.37
C ASN A 136 -13.40 10.25 -2.24
N LEU A 137 -12.20 9.66 -2.37
CA LEU A 137 -10.95 10.42 -2.31
C LEU A 137 -10.78 11.38 -3.50
N VAL A 138 -11.29 11.01 -4.68
CA VAL A 138 -11.30 11.89 -5.85
C VAL A 138 -12.23 13.07 -5.63
N GLU A 139 -13.41 12.83 -5.03
CA GLU A 139 -14.36 13.87 -4.67
C GLU A 139 -13.78 14.84 -3.61
N GLU A 140 -13.22 14.31 -2.51
CA GLU A 140 -12.55 15.15 -1.50
C GLU A 140 -11.41 15.99 -2.08
N ASN A 141 -10.58 15.41 -2.96
CA ASN A 141 -9.50 16.16 -3.62
C ASN A 141 -10.02 17.28 -4.53
N LYS A 142 -11.16 17.06 -5.18
CA LYS A 142 -11.82 18.09 -5.97
C LYS A 142 -12.30 19.23 -5.08
N ASP A 143 -12.94 18.91 -3.96
CA ASP A 143 -13.41 19.91 -2.99
C ASP A 143 -12.24 20.71 -2.38
N TYR A 144 -11.16 20.05 -1.99
CA TYR A 144 -9.95 20.73 -1.49
C TYR A 144 -9.36 21.67 -2.54
N LYS A 145 -9.34 21.25 -3.80
CA LYS A 145 -8.85 22.09 -4.89
C LYS A 145 -9.72 23.33 -5.09
N GLU A 146 -11.03 23.18 -5.05
CA GLU A 146 -11.97 24.30 -5.15
C GLU A 146 -11.83 25.28 -3.98
N GLN A 147 -11.74 24.77 -2.75
CA GLN A 147 -11.49 25.60 -1.56
C GLN A 147 -10.16 26.35 -1.65
N PHE A 148 -9.10 25.68 -2.11
CA PHE A 148 -7.79 26.30 -2.26
C PHE A 148 -7.81 27.45 -3.28
N GLU A 149 -8.48 27.28 -4.42
CA GLU A 149 -8.63 28.35 -5.42
C GLU A 149 -9.47 29.53 -4.90
N LEU A 150 -10.51 29.28 -4.10
CA LEU A 150 -11.28 30.34 -3.45
C LEU A 150 -10.41 31.12 -2.45
N LEU A 151 -9.67 30.42 -1.60
CA LEU A 151 -8.79 31.03 -0.61
C LEU A 151 -7.70 31.87 -1.27
N LYS A 152 -7.15 31.39 -2.40
CA LYS A 152 -6.17 32.12 -3.19
C LYS A 152 -6.75 33.43 -3.73
N LYS A 153 -7.96 33.41 -4.29
CA LYS A 153 -8.64 34.63 -4.77
C LYS A 153 -8.92 35.60 -3.63
N GLU A 154 -9.43 35.13 -2.51
CA GLU A 154 -9.68 35.97 -1.33
C GLU A 154 -8.39 36.65 -0.85
N ASN A 155 -7.28 35.91 -0.80
CA ASN A 155 -5.98 36.45 -0.42
C ASN A 155 -5.47 37.51 -1.43
N GLU A 156 -5.65 37.29 -2.74
CA GLU A 156 -5.32 38.26 -3.78
C GLU A 156 -6.17 39.54 -3.63
N GLU A 157 -7.46 39.43 -3.35
CA GLU A 157 -8.35 40.56 -3.09
C GLU A 157 -7.97 41.34 -1.82
N GLN A 158 -7.66 40.64 -0.74
CA GLN A 158 -7.20 41.26 0.51
C GLN A 158 -5.89 42.03 0.31
N ASN A 159 -4.95 41.47 -0.45
CA ASN A 159 -3.70 42.14 -0.79
C ASN A 159 -3.94 43.41 -1.62
N LYS A 160 -4.84 43.35 -2.62
CA LYS A 160 -5.21 44.53 -3.41
C LYS A 160 -5.85 45.62 -2.54
N LEU A 161 -6.78 45.25 -1.67
CA LEU A 161 -7.42 46.18 -0.73
C LEU A 161 -6.40 46.82 0.21
N LEU A 162 -5.42 46.04 0.68
CA LEU A 162 -4.34 46.53 1.53
C LEU A 162 -3.49 47.58 0.80
N LEU A 163 -3.11 47.32 -0.46
CA LEU A 163 -2.41 48.29 -1.29
C LEU A 163 -3.22 49.59 -1.45
N GLU A 164 -4.51 49.51 -1.76
CA GLU A 164 -5.36 50.70 -1.89
C GLU A 164 -5.46 51.51 -0.60
N LYS A 165 -5.52 50.84 0.56
CA LYS A 165 -5.51 51.50 1.87
C LYS A 165 -4.16 52.18 2.14
N MET A 166 -3.06 51.53 1.78
CA MET A 166 -1.70 52.07 1.91
C MET A 166 -1.54 53.36 1.09
N ASP A 167 -1.98 53.35 -0.17
CA ASP A 167 -1.93 54.52 -1.06
C ASP A 167 -2.75 55.69 -0.51
N LYS A 168 -3.97 55.43 -0.02
CA LYS A 168 -4.81 56.46 0.61
C LYS A 168 -4.14 57.06 1.84
N LEU A 169 -3.52 56.24 2.68
CA LEU A 169 -2.77 56.73 3.84
C LEU A 169 -1.56 57.58 3.45
N MET A 170 -0.84 57.19 2.40
CA MET A 170 0.30 57.94 1.88
C MET A 170 -0.13 59.35 1.43
N VAL A 171 -1.19 59.45 0.61
CA VAL A 171 -1.75 60.72 0.14
C VAL A 171 -2.23 61.59 1.32
N LEU A 172 -2.94 60.99 2.29
CA LEU A 172 -3.39 61.71 3.49
C LEU A 172 -2.21 62.24 4.33
N SER A 173 -1.14 61.47 4.45
CA SER A 173 0.06 61.86 5.19
C SER A 173 0.79 63.02 4.52
N GLU A 174 0.91 63.01 3.20
CA GLU A 174 1.49 64.11 2.42
C GLU A 174 0.67 65.39 2.54
N GLN A 175 -0.66 65.29 2.46
CA GLN A 175 -1.56 66.44 2.64
C GLN A 175 -1.44 67.04 4.05
N LYS A 176 -1.37 66.19 5.09
CA LYS A 176 -1.15 66.65 6.47
C LYS A 176 0.20 67.36 6.63
N ASN A 177 1.27 66.83 6.04
CA ASN A 177 2.59 67.43 6.09
C ASN A 177 2.64 68.79 5.39
N LYS A 178 2.00 68.93 4.21
CA LYS A 178 1.87 70.22 3.51
C LYS A 178 1.10 71.26 4.34
N LYS A 179 -0.01 70.87 4.97
CA LYS A 179 -0.79 71.77 5.85
C LYS A 179 0.01 72.21 7.09
N LYS A 180 0.77 71.31 7.72
CA LYS A 180 1.65 71.66 8.85
C LYS A 180 2.78 72.61 8.44
N GLY A 181 3.40 72.40 7.28
CA GLY A 181 4.44 73.29 6.75
C GLY A 181 3.93 74.71 6.52
N LEU A 182 2.75 74.84 5.90
CA LEU A 182 2.08 76.13 5.70
C LEU A 182 1.75 76.83 7.04
N LEU A 183 1.19 76.11 8.02
CA LEU A 183 0.88 76.67 9.34
C LEU A 183 2.14 77.15 10.10
N SER A 184 3.28 76.46 9.94
CA SER A 184 4.54 76.90 10.56
C SER A 184 5.08 78.20 9.95
N TRP A 185 4.89 78.39 8.64
CA TRP A 185 5.32 79.61 7.93
C TRP A 185 4.51 80.84 8.35
N PHE A 186 3.21 80.68 8.59
CA PHE A 186 2.35 81.76 9.08
C PHE A 186 2.59 82.12 10.56
N SER A 187 3.22 81.25 11.35
CA SER A 187 3.53 81.53 12.78
C SER A 187 4.88 82.22 13.00
N GLN A 188 5.66 82.48 11.95
CA GLN A 188 6.97 83.14 12.01
C GLN A 188 6.97 84.60 11.53
N LYS A 189 5.79 85.21 11.35
CA LYS A 189 5.62 86.61 10.91
C LYS A 189 4.91 87.43 11.98
#